data_AF-A0A127VE64-F1
#
_entry.id   AF-A0A127VE64-F1
#
_cell.length_a   1.000
_cell.length_b   1.000
_cell.length_c   1.000
_cell.angle_alpha   90.00
_cell.angle_beta   90.00
_cell.angle_gamma   90.00
#
_symmetry.space_group_name_H-M   'P 1'
#
loop_
_entity.id
_entity.type
_entity.pdbx_description
1 polymer ?
#
loop_
_entity_poly.entity_id
_entity_poly.type
_entity_poly.pdbx_seq_one_letter_code
_entity_poly.pdbx_strand_id
1 'polypeptide(L)'
;MAILQQGSLGVFTGKIGALVISKWKSKYVGKSTPKKSSKEATVLQLTQQAKFKIAGSFMRMFRSEVNFSFQKPPKNMTAMNYAMWYNLHHAIDGVYPDFTLNYSNVKLSKPADYSTEIDNGFNVAVTVEGKKMKVTWEEDELIDNDATAPTDRAYCFIYHPEKNISTVAPLYPQRSELALKVNLPGSFEGKIQVWLFFVSDDLKFVSETEHLGEFTISL
;
A
#
# COMPACT_ATOMS: atom_id res chain seq x y z
N MET A 1 2.58 -26.81 29.56
CA MET A 1 3.61 -25.91 29.00
C MET A 1 4.90 -26.26 29.71
N ALA A 2 5.94 -26.65 28.96
CA ALA A 2 7.24 -27.01 29.53
C ALA A 2 8.27 -25.91 29.21
N ILE A 3 9.20 -25.65 30.12
CA ILE A 3 10.34 -24.75 29.88
C ILE A 3 11.52 -25.60 29.43
N LEU A 4 12.10 -25.27 28.28
CA LEU A 4 13.29 -25.93 27.75
C LEU A 4 14.54 -25.28 28.34
N GLN A 5 15.35 -26.07 29.03
CA GLN A 5 16.69 -25.70 29.47
C GLN A 5 17.68 -25.95 28.33
N GLN A 6 18.66 -25.06 28.15
CA GLN A 6 19.59 -25.10 27.03
C GLN A 6 20.54 -26.31 27.17
N GLY A 7 20.41 -27.29 26.26
CA GLY A 7 21.34 -28.41 26.12
C GLY A 7 22.45 -28.15 25.10
N SER A 8 23.32 -29.14 24.87
CA SER A 8 24.49 -29.05 23.97
C SER A 8 24.15 -28.81 22.48
N LEU A 9 22.93 -29.11 22.05
CA LEU A 9 22.47 -28.96 20.66
C LEU A 9 21.88 -27.57 20.35
N GLY A 10 21.92 -26.63 21.29
CA GLY A 10 21.29 -25.32 21.13
C GLY A 10 19.77 -25.36 21.26
N VAL A 11 19.08 -24.26 20.92
CA VAL A 11 17.62 -24.17 21.04
C VAL A 11 16.95 -23.97 19.69
N PHE A 12 16.08 -24.91 19.32
CA PHE A 12 15.29 -24.86 18.10
C PHE A 12 13.94 -24.17 18.38
N THR A 13 13.44 -23.40 17.41
CA THR A 13 12.10 -22.82 17.46
C THR A 13 11.30 -23.30 16.26
N GLY A 14 10.00 -23.52 16.44
CA GLY A 14 9.12 -24.03 15.39
C GLY A 14 8.23 -25.19 15.83
N LYS A 15 7.52 -25.77 14.86
CA LYS A 15 6.62 -26.91 15.07
C LYS A 15 7.32 -28.21 14.72
N ILE A 16 7.35 -29.16 15.66
CA ILE A 16 7.87 -30.52 15.51
C ILE A 16 6.71 -31.47 15.83
N GLY A 17 6.02 -31.97 14.80
CA GLY A 17 4.85 -32.82 14.97
C GLY A 17 3.75 -32.15 15.80
N ALA A 18 3.42 -32.75 16.95
CA ALA A 18 2.44 -32.22 17.89
C ALA A 18 3.00 -31.15 18.85
N LEU A 19 4.32 -30.93 18.89
CA LEU A 19 5.00 -29.97 19.76
C LEU A 19 5.29 -28.68 19.01
N VAL A 20 5.01 -27.54 19.64
CA VAL A 20 5.42 -26.21 19.17
C VAL A 20 6.36 -25.61 20.21
N ILE A 21 7.58 -25.30 19.78
CA ILE A 21 8.59 -24.64 20.60
C ILE A 21 8.63 -23.17 20.18
N SER A 22 8.36 -22.27 21.12
CA SER A 22 8.45 -20.83 20.90
C SER A 22 9.22 -20.14 22.00
N LYS A 23 9.69 -18.93 21.73
CA LYS A 23 10.31 -18.08 22.74
C LYS A 23 9.22 -17.25 23.42
N TRP A 24 9.12 -17.36 24.73
CA TRP A 24 8.25 -16.51 25.55
C TRP A 24 9.11 -15.74 26.56
N LYS A 25 9.18 -14.42 26.39
CA LYS A 25 10.19 -13.57 27.03
C LYS A 25 11.60 -14.13 26.73
N SER A 26 12.41 -14.39 27.76
CA SER A 26 13.76 -14.95 27.64
C SER A 26 13.81 -16.47 27.85
N LYS A 27 12.67 -17.16 27.84
CA LYS A 27 12.59 -18.62 28.04
C LYS A 27 12.01 -19.31 26.82
N TYR A 28 12.57 -20.47 26.49
CA TYR A 28 12.01 -21.33 25.45
C TYR A 28 10.97 -22.24 26.05
N VAL A 29 9.81 -22.31 25.40
CA VAL A 29 8.63 -22.97 25.93
C VAL A 29 8.06 -23.93 24.91
N GLY A 30 7.80 -25.16 25.35
CA GLY A 30 7.11 -26.18 24.58
C GLY A 30 5.63 -26.21 24.92
N LYS A 31 4.78 -26.17 23.88
CA LYS A 31 3.33 -26.32 23.99
C LYS A 31 2.84 -27.37 22.99
N SER A 32 1.74 -28.04 23.31
CA SER A 32 1.04 -28.85 22.30
C SER A 32 0.50 -27.95 21.19
N THR A 33 0.36 -28.51 19.99
CA THR A 33 -0.23 -27.80 18.86
C THR A 33 -1.64 -27.35 19.23
N PRO A 34 -2.01 -26.09 18.95
CA PRO A 34 -3.35 -25.61 19.22
C PRO A 34 -4.39 -26.50 18.54
N LYS A 35 -5.42 -26.92 19.31
CA LYS A 35 -6.58 -27.59 18.73
C LYS A 35 -7.42 -26.56 17.97
N LYS A 36 -8.07 -26.97 16.87
CA LYS A 36 -9.03 -26.12 16.16
C LYS A 36 -10.11 -25.69 17.15
N SER A 37 -10.31 -24.38 17.30
CA SER A 37 -11.34 -23.82 18.17
C SER A 37 -12.72 -24.08 17.55
N SER A 38 -13.69 -24.50 18.38
CA SER A 38 -15.12 -24.58 18.02
C SER A 38 -15.91 -23.33 18.42
N LYS A 39 -15.26 -22.37 19.10
CA LYS A 39 -15.90 -21.12 19.53
C LYS A 39 -16.10 -20.19 18.34
N GLU A 40 -17.29 -19.62 18.25
CA GLU A 40 -17.60 -18.58 17.28
C GLU A 40 -16.72 -17.34 17.48
N ALA A 41 -16.46 -16.65 16.37
CA ALA A 41 -15.66 -15.43 16.41
C ALA A 41 -16.43 -14.31 17.11
N THR A 42 -15.75 -13.56 17.97
CA THR A 42 -16.38 -12.41 18.63
C THR A 42 -16.60 -11.27 17.64
N VAL A 43 -17.50 -10.34 17.94
CA VAL A 43 -17.77 -9.15 17.09
C VAL A 43 -16.48 -8.35 16.81
N LEU A 44 -15.58 -8.25 17.79
CA LEU A 44 -14.28 -7.60 17.61
C LEU A 44 -13.38 -8.35 16.62
N GLN A 45 -13.40 -9.69 16.65
CA GLN A 45 -12.65 -10.50 15.69
C GLN A 45 -13.24 -10.37 14.28
N LEU A 46 -14.56 -10.39 14.15
CA LEU A 46 -15.25 -10.21 12.86
C LEU A 46 -15.00 -8.82 12.28
N THR A 47 -15.03 -7.79 13.12
CA THR A 47 -14.66 -6.41 12.75
C THR A 47 -13.25 -6.37 12.16
N GLN A 48 -12.27 -6.93 12.87
CA GLN A 48 -10.88 -6.90 12.39
C GLN A 48 -10.70 -7.70 11.10
N GLN A 49 -11.37 -8.85 10.97
CA GLN A 49 -11.34 -9.66 9.75
C GLN A 49 -11.94 -8.92 8.55
N ALA A 50 -13.05 -8.21 8.75
CA ALA A 50 -13.69 -7.41 7.70
C ALA A 50 -12.76 -6.28 7.23
N LYS A 51 -12.20 -5.50 8.16
CA LYS A 51 -11.21 -4.45 7.85
C LYS A 51 -10.01 -4.99 7.09
N PHE A 52 -9.45 -6.10 7.57
CA PHE A 52 -8.28 -6.72 6.95
C PHE A 52 -8.57 -7.29 5.57
N LYS A 53 -9.79 -7.80 5.34
CA LYS A 53 -10.23 -8.28 4.03
C LYS A 53 -10.26 -7.14 3.01
N ILE A 54 -10.85 -5.99 3.38
CA ILE A 54 -10.98 -4.82 2.49
C ILE A 54 -9.60 -4.23 2.17
N ALA A 55 -8.82 -3.85 3.19
CA ALA A 55 -7.51 -3.27 2.97
C ALA A 55 -6.56 -4.29 2.31
N GLY A 56 -6.66 -5.57 2.65
CA GLY A 56 -5.79 -6.61 2.10
C GLY A 56 -6.08 -6.89 0.62
N SER A 57 -7.35 -6.92 0.21
CA SER A 57 -7.70 -7.03 -1.21
C SER A 57 -7.24 -5.81 -2.00
N PHE A 58 -7.43 -4.62 -1.43
CA PHE A 58 -7.00 -3.37 -2.05
C PHE A 58 -5.47 -3.32 -2.22
N MET A 59 -4.72 -3.47 -1.12
CA MET A 59 -3.27 -3.36 -1.12
C MET A 59 -2.59 -4.42 -1.98
N ARG A 60 -3.14 -5.63 -2.08
CA ARG A 60 -2.55 -6.71 -2.89
C ARG A 60 -2.37 -6.32 -4.35
N MET A 61 -3.24 -5.45 -4.87
CA MET A 61 -3.18 -4.96 -6.25
C MET A 61 -1.99 -4.02 -6.51
N PHE A 62 -1.39 -3.46 -5.46
CA PHE A 62 -0.30 -2.46 -5.53
C PHE A 62 1.02 -2.99 -4.98
N ARG A 63 1.16 -4.31 -4.85
CA ARG A 63 2.25 -4.92 -4.10
C ARG A 63 3.63 -4.60 -4.69
N SER A 64 3.76 -4.57 -6.02
CA SER A 64 5.04 -4.29 -6.69
C SER A 64 5.54 -2.90 -6.34
N GLU A 65 4.64 -1.93 -6.36
CA GLU A 65 4.97 -0.52 -6.24
C GLU A 65 5.14 -0.10 -4.77
N VAL A 66 4.23 -0.58 -3.91
CA VAL A 66 4.29 -0.35 -2.46
C VAL A 66 5.61 -0.84 -1.84
N ASN A 67 6.26 -1.86 -2.41
CA ASN A 67 7.51 -2.37 -1.85
C ASN A 67 8.67 -1.38 -1.92
N PHE A 68 8.74 -0.52 -2.94
CA PHE A 68 9.77 0.52 -3.05
C PHE A 68 9.25 1.89 -2.60
N SER A 69 7.95 2.15 -2.73
CA SER A 69 7.36 3.46 -2.48
C SER A 69 7.07 3.75 -0.99
N PHE A 70 7.03 2.73 -0.13
CA PHE A 70 6.91 2.88 1.34
C PHE A 70 8.26 2.75 2.02
N GLN A 71 8.85 3.88 2.39
CA GLN A 71 10.23 3.93 2.86
C GLN A 71 10.40 3.69 4.36
N LYS A 72 11.62 3.25 4.71
CA LYS A 72 12.12 2.94 6.07
C LYS A 72 11.03 2.35 7.01
N PRO A 73 10.43 1.19 6.68
CA PRO A 73 9.44 0.58 7.53
C PRO A 73 10.02 0.28 8.93
N PRO A 74 9.20 0.25 10.00
CA PRO A 74 9.67 -0.04 11.35
C PRO A 74 10.42 -1.36 11.45
N LYS A 75 11.36 -1.46 12.41
CA LYS A 75 12.13 -2.69 12.67
C LYS A 75 11.14 -3.85 12.87
N ASN A 76 11.25 -4.87 12.02
CA ASN A 76 10.38 -6.06 11.92
C ASN A 76 9.12 -5.96 11.04
N MET A 77 8.97 -4.91 10.23
CA MET A 77 7.92 -4.83 9.21
C MET A 77 8.52 -4.75 7.80
N THR A 78 7.87 -5.40 6.84
CA THR A 78 8.10 -5.15 5.42
C THR A 78 7.39 -3.85 5.01
N ALA A 79 7.81 -3.24 3.90
CA ALA A 79 7.13 -2.05 3.34
C ALA A 79 5.63 -2.31 3.13
N MET A 80 5.29 -3.47 2.55
CA MET A 80 3.91 -3.92 2.38
C MET A 80 3.13 -4.04 3.70
N ASN A 81 3.75 -4.58 4.76
CA ASN A 81 3.09 -4.68 6.07
C ASN A 81 2.89 -3.31 6.71
N TYR A 82 3.85 -2.40 6.53
CA TYR A 82 3.74 -1.04 7.03
C TYR A 82 2.64 -0.25 6.29
N ALA A 83 2.56 -0.37 4.97
CA ALA A 83 1.49 0.21 4.17
C ALA A 83 0.11 -0.36 4.52
N MET A 84 0.02 -1.68 4.71
CA MET A 84 -1.19 -2.34 5.18
C MET A 84 -1.62 -1.83 6.57
N TRP A 85 -0.67 -1.69 7.49
CA TRP A 85 -0.94 -1.12 8.82
C TRP A 85 -1.46 0.32 8.70
N TYR A 86 -0.80 1.18 7.93
CA TYR A 86 -1.18 2.57 7.76
C TYR A 86 -2.61 2.70 7.20
N ASN A 87 -2.89 2.04 6.08
CA ASN A 87 -4.20 2.12 5.44
C ASN A 87 -5.31 1.50 6.31
N LEU A 88 -5.02 0.46 7.09
CA LEU A 88 -6.01 -0.12 8.01
C LEU A 88 -6.41 0.84 9.15
N HIS A 89 -5.53 1.76 9.55
CA HIS A 89 -5.80 2.73 10.62
C HIS A 89 -6.34 4.07 10.11
N HIS A 90 -6.03 4.46 8.87
CA HIS A 90 -6.33 5.80 8.35
C HIS A 90 -7.33 5.83 7.18
N ALA A 91 -7.44 4.74 6.41
CA ALA A 91 -8.21 4.72 5.16
C ALA A 91 -9.48 3.84 5.23
N ILE A 92 -9.82 3.29 6.39
CA ILE A 92 -11.06 2.52 6.58
C ILE A 92 -12.03 3.30 7.45
N ASP A 93 -13.18 3.63 6.86
CA ASP A 93 -14.30 4.28 7.52
C ASP A 93 -15.48 3.31 7.68
N GLY A 94 -16.45 3.71 8.52
CA GLY A 94 -17.66 2.95 8.78
C GLY A 94 -17.65 2.16 10.09
N VAL A 95 -18.72 1.41 10.30
CA VAL A 95 -18.95 0.61 11.51
C VAL A 95 -19.34 -0.80 11.08
N TYR A 96 -18.90 -1.81 11.83
CA TYR A 96 -19.24 -3.19 11.50
C TYR A 96 -20.77 -3.37 11.36
N PRO A 97 -21.25 -4.03 10.28
CA PRO A 97 -20.50 -4.75 9.25
C PRO A 97 -20.06 -3.92 8.02
N ASP A 98 -20.55 -2.70 7.89
CA ASP A 98 -20.45 -1.85 6.70
C ASP A 98 -19.19 -0.97 6.74
N PHE A 99 -18.04 -1.58 6.45
CA PHE A 99 -16.78 -0.86 6.27
C PHE A 99 -16.57 -0.46 4.81
N THR A 100 -16.07 0.75 4.60
CA THR A 100 -15.73 1.30 3.29
C THR A 100 -14.32 1.87 3.28
N LEU A 101 -13.68 1.87 2.11
CA LEU A 101 -12.38 2.48 1.93
C LEU A 101 -12.55 3.98 1.62
N ASN A 102 -11.89 4.84 2.39
CA ASN A 102 -11.78 6.26 2.12
C ASN A 102 -10.59 6.50 1.19
N TYR A 103 -10.89 6.70 -0.09
CA TYR A 103 -9.89 6.81 -1.16
C TYR A 103 -8.93 7.99 -0.99
N SER A 104 -9.40 9.11 -0.40
CA SER A 104 -8.57 10.30 -0.18
C SER A 104 -7.52 10.09 0.91
N ASN A 105 -7.79 9.21 1.88
CA ASN A 105 -6.84 8.86 2.94
C ASN A 105 -5.93 7.68 2.61
N VAL A 106 -6.14 7.02 1.46
CA VAL A 106 -5.28 5.93 1.01
C VAL A 106 -3.89 6.49 0.70
N LYS A 107 -2.87 5.85 1.27
CA LYS A 107 -1.47 6.10 0.92
C LYS A 107 -0.87 4.85 0.26
N LEU A 108 -0.34 5.03 -0.95
CA LEU A 108 0.36 4.00 -1.74
C LEU A 108 1.88 4.19 -1.73
N SER A 109 2.34 5.40 -1.41
CA SER A 109 3.71 5.82 -1.24
C SER A 109 3.80 6.75 -0.04
N LYS A 110 4.88 6.60 0.72
CA LYS A 110 5.15 7.39 1.91
C LYS A 110 6.66 7.53 2.08
N PRO A 111 7.22 8.75 1.97
CA PRO A 111 8.60 9.00 2.38
C PRO A 111 8.74 8.79 3.88
N ALA A 112 9.93 8.43 4.33
CA ALA A 112 10.16 8.20 5.75
C ALA A 112 10.38 9.50 6.52
N ASP A 113 10.98 10.47 5.85
CA ASP A 113 11.41 11.77 6.34
C ASP A 113 11.75 12.68 5.14
N TYR A 114 11.96 13.97 5.39
CA TYR A 114 12.33 14.96 4.37
C TYR A 114 13.56 14.55 3.55
N SER A 115 14.47 13.77 4.15
CA SER A 115 15.69 13.28 3.47
C SER A 115 15.44 12.21 2.41
N THR A 116 14.24 11.66 2.34
CA THR A 116 13.82 10.64 1.36
C THR A 116 12.61 11.06 0.55
N GLU A 117 12.14 12.28 0.80
CA GLU A 117 11.01 12.90 0.15
C GLU A 117 11.47 13.56 -1.16
N ILE A 118 10.54 13.61 -2.11
CA ILE A 118 10.61 14.48 -3.29
C ILE A 118 9.24 15.12 -3.45
N ASP A 119 9.22 16.27 -4.10
CA ASP A 119 8.01 17.07 -4.19
C ASP A 119 6.98 16.38 -5.10
N ASN A 120 5.70 16.60 -4.83
CA ASN A 120 4.64 16.17 -5.74
C ASN A 120 4.62 17.02 -7.02
N GLY A 121 3.75 16.65 -7.96
CA GLY A 121 3.56 17.45 -9.16
C GLY A 121 2.90 18.79 -8.80
N PHE A 122 3.35 19.88 -9.42
CA PHE A 122 2.67 21.16 -9.26
C PHE A 122 1.40 21.19 -10.12
N ASN A 123 0.31 21.72 -9.58
CA ASN A 123 -0.97 21.95 -10.27
C ASN A 123 -1.45 20.74 -11.11
N VAL A 124 -1.52 19.56 -10.46
CA VAL A 124 -1.87 18.33 -11.17
C VAL A 124 -3.32 18.37 -11.65
N ALA A 125 -3.51 18.21 -12.96
CA ALA A 125 -4.81 18.14 -13.60
C ALA A 125 -5.01 16.81 -14.33
N VAL A 126 -6.22 16.27 -14.24
CA VAL A 126 -6.60 15.06 -14.97
C VAL A 126 -7.69 15.40 -15.97
N THR A 127 -7.47 15.00 -17.21
CA THR A 127 -8.42 15.12 -18.31
C THR A 127 -8.76 13.73 -18.82
N VAL A 128 -10.05 13.44 -18.97
CA VAL A 128 -10.55 12.14 -19.44
C VAL A 128 -11.36 12.36 -20.71
N GLU A 129 -10.93 11.74 -21.80
CA GLU A 129 -11.57 11.79 -23.11
C GLU A 129 -11.87 10.36 -23.57
N GLY A 130 -13.10 9.90 -23.29
CA GLY A 130 -13.50 8.52 -23.52
C GLY A 130 -12.57 7.54 -22.78
N LYS A 131 -11.86 6.69 -23.52
CA LYS A 131 -10.91 5.70 -22.97
C LYS A 131 -9.51 6.25 -22.69
N LYS A 132 -9.24 7.51 -23.01
CA LYS A 132 -7.93 8.13 -22.83
C LYS A 132 -7.96 9.02 -21.60
N MET A 133 -7.08 8.72 -20.65
CA MET A 133 -6.83 9.58 -19.51
C MET A 133 -5.48 10.26 -19.71
N LYS A 134 -5.45 11.58 -19.54
CA LYS A 134 -4.23 12.38 -19.56
C LYS A 134 -4.11 13.09 -18.22
N VAL A 135 -3.06 12.78 -17.49
CA VAL A 135 -2.65 13.51 -16.29
C VAL A 135 -1.56 14.49 -16.71
N THR A 136 -1.68 15.74 -16.33
CA THR A 136 -0.68 16.79 -16.56
C THR A 136 -0.28 17.39 -15.23
N TRP A 137 1.00 17.73 -15.12
CA TRP A 137 1.54 18.50 -14.00
C TRP A 137 2.45 19.58 -14.57
N GLU A 138 2.66 20.63 -13.80
CA GLU A 138 3.52 21.76 -14.15
C GLU A 138 4.88 21.60 -13.47
N GLU A 139 5.90 22.26 -14.01
CA GLU A 139 7.17 22.38 -13.30
C GLU A 139 6.96 23.32 -12.12
N ASP A 140 7.44 22.90 -10.95
CA ASP A 140 7.46 23.77 -9.80
C ASP A 140 8.61 24.77 -9.95
N GLU A 141 8.30 26.06 -9.95
CA GLU A 141 9.31 27.12 -9.96
C GLU A 141 10.03 27.21 -8.60
N LEU A 142 9.44 26.64 -7.54
CA LEU A 142 9.96 26.61 -6.18
C LEU A 142 10.07 25.18 -5.69
N ILE A 143 11.10 24.48 -6.14
CA ILE A 143 11.44 23.15 -5.63
C ILE A 143 11.79 23.28 -4.14
N ASP A 144 10.95 22.69 -3.28
CA ASP A 144 11.17 22.65 -1.83
C ASP A 144 12.27 21.64 -1.48
N ASN A 145 12.39 20.55 -2.24
CA ASN A 145 13.35 19.48 -1.97
C ASN A 145 14.45 19.36 -3.03
N ASP A 146 15.71 19.58 -2.63
CA ASP A 146 16.89 19.45 -3.52
C ASP A 146 17.03 18.06 -4.17
N ALA A 147 16.38 17.02 -3.62
CA ALA A 147 16.38 15.68 -4.20
C ALA A 147 15.42 15.54 -5.41
N THR A 148 14.53 16.50 -5.63
CA THR A 148 13.57 16.52 -6.73
C THR A 148 14.32 16.69 -8.05
N ALA A 149 14.18 15.72 -8.95
CA ALA A 149 14.88 15.71 -10.22
C ALA A 149 13.92 15.63 -11.42
N PRO A 150 14.29 16.22 -12.57
CA PRO A 150 13.49 16.11 -13.80
C PRO A 150 13.40 14.66 -14.31
N THR A 151 14.33 13.80 -13.90
CA THR A 151 14.37 12.37 -14.23
C THR A 151 13.44 11.50 -13.38
N ASP A 152 12.84 12.05 -12.32
CA ASP A 152 11.89 11.32 -11.48
C ASP A 152 10.74 10.79 -12.32
N ARG A 153 10.26 9.59 -12.03
CA ARG A 153 9.20 8.95 -12.80
C ARG A 153 7.85 9.12 -12.12
N ALA A 154 6.83 9.45 -12.90
CA ALA A 154 5.45 9.54 -12.45
C ALA A 154 4.78 8.17 -12.42
N TYR A 155 4.34 7.73 -11.24
CA TYR A 155 3.55 6.52 -11.05
C TYR A 155 2.09 6.90 -10.84
N CYS A 156 1.25 6.58 -11.83
CA CYS A 156 -0.18 6.79 -11.77
C CYS A 156 -0.93 5.47 -11.58
N PHE A 157 -1.78 5.43 -10.56
CA PHE A 157 -2.60 4.29 -10.20
C PHE A 157 -4.06 4.60 -10.43
N ILE A 158 -4.76 3.64 -11.03
CA ILE A 158 -6.15 3.77 -11.40
C ILE A 158 -6.88 2.57 -10.81
N TYR A 159 -7.90 2.82 -10.01
CA TYR A 159 -8.72 1.80 -9.38
C TYR A 159 -10.18 1.99 -9.74
N HIS A 160 -10.88 0.90 -10.01
CA HIS A 160 -12.33 0.90 -10.18
C HIS A 160 -12.99 0.28 -8.94
N PRO A 161 -13.67 1.08 -8.10
CA PRO A 161 -14.36 0.63 -6.88
C PRO A 161 -15.33 -0.54 -7.09
N GLU A 162 -16.22 -0.44 -8.07
CA GLU A 162 -17.29 -1.44 -8.26
C GLU A 162 -16.79 -2.77 -8.81
N LYS A 163 -15.86 -2.74 -9.77
CA LYS A 163 -15.30 -3.94 -10.40
C LYS A 163 -14.11 -4.52 -9.63
N ASN A 164 -13.57 -3.78 -8.66
CA ASN A 164 -12.39 -4.14 -7.87
C ASN A 164 -11.20 -4.56 -8.75
N ILE A 165 -10.96 -3.76 -9.80
CA ILE A 165 -9.82 -3.91 -10.71
C ILE A 165 -8.94 -2.66 -10.61
N SER A 166 -7.63 -2.85 -10.73
CA SER A 166 -6.68 -1.74 -10.80
C SER A 166 -5.75 -1.88 -12.00
N THR A 167 -5.15 -0.77 -12.39
CA THR A 167 -4.05 -0.75 -13.34
C THR A 167 -3.07 0.35 -12.98
N VAL A 168 -1.81 0.15 -13.38
CA VAL A 168 -0.72 1.11 -13.24
C VAL A 168 -0.35 1.58 -14.63
N ALA A 169 -0.07 2.87 -14.79
CA ALA A 169 0.37 3.42 -16.06
C ALA A 169 1.67 2.73 -16.53
N PRO A 170 1.74 2.17 -17.75
CA PRO A 170 2.83 1.27 -18.16
C PRO A 170 4.16 1.96 -18.50
N LEU A 171 4.15 3.28 -18.78
CA LEU A 171 5.29 3.99 -19.36
C LEU A 171 6.10 4.82 -18.37
N TYR A 172 5.59 5.03 -17.15
CA TYR A 172 6.26 5.81 -16.07
C TYR A 172 7.06 7.02 -16.60
N PRO A 173 6.39 7.99 -17.27
CA PRO A 173 7.05 9.13 -17.89
C PRO A 173 7.87 9.92 -16.89
N GLN A 174 8.94 10.54 -17.38
CA GLN A 174 9.78 11.42 -16.55
C GLN A 174 9.01 12.67 -16.13
N ARG A 175 9.39 13.27 -15.01
CA ARG A 175 8.81 14.51 -14.48
C ARG A 175 8.90 15.63 -15.50
N SER A 176 10.01 15.69 -16.26
CA SER A 176 10.22 16.64 -17.36
C SER A 176 9.27 16.49 -18.56
N GLU A 177 8.55 15.37 -18.69
CA GLU A 177 7.57 15.19 -19.77
C GLU A 177 6.26 15.94 -19.50
N LEU A 178 5.99 16.34 -18.24
CA LEU A 178 4.82 17.14 -17.80
C LEU A 178 3.44 16.54 -18.10
N ALA A 179 3.42 15.33 -18.67
CA ALA A 179 2.20 14.67 -19.08
C ALA A 179 2.35 13.15 -19.05
N LEU A 180 1.35 12.49 -18.51
CA LEU A 180 1.17 11.05 -18.51
C LEU A 180 -0.11 10.70 -19.26
N LYS A 181 0.02 9.88 -20.31
CA LYS A 181 -1.11 9.43 -21.13
C LYS A 181 -1.35 7.95 -20.87
N VAL A 182 -2.57 7.61 -20.46
CA VAL A 182 -3.00 6.23 -20.23
C VAL A 182 -4.17 5.92 -21.14
N ASN A 183 -4.08 4.81 -21.86
CA ASN A 183 -5.20 4.25 -22.57
C ASN A 183 -5.81 3.15 -21.72
N LEU A 184 -7.02 3.37 -21.23
CA LEU A 184 -7.71 2.44 -20.34
C LEU A 184 -8.51 1.42 -21.16
N PRO A 185 -8.41 0.12 -20.82
CA PRO A 185 -9.25 -0.88 -21.47
C PRO A 185 -10.72 -0.65 -21.10
N GLY A 186 -11.65 -1.08 -21.96
CA GLY A 186 -13.10 -0.89 -21.76
C GLY A 186 -13.62 -1.46 -20.43
N SER A 187 -12.88 -2.36 -19.79
CA SER A 187 -13.16 -2.85 -18.44
C SER A 187 -13.25 -1.75 -17.38
N PHE A 188 -12.62 -0.59 -17.59
CA PHE A 188 -12.63 0.55 -16.67
C PHE A 188 -13.79 1.54 -16.89
N GLU A 189 -14.77 1.21 -17.74
CA GLU A 189 -15.98 2.01 -17.86
C GLU A 189 -16.69 2.14 -16.50
N GLY A 190 -17.04 3.38 -16.12
CA GLY A 190 -17.63 3.70 -14.83
C GLY A 190 -16.79 4.70 -14.02
N LYS A 191 -16.99 4.69 -12.71
CA LYS A 191 -16.28 5.56 -11.77
C LYS A 191 -14.92 4.97 -11.42
N ILE A 192 -13.88 5.77 -11.56
CA ILE A 192 -12.51 5.41 -11.21
C ILE A 192 -11.92 6.40 -10.20
N GLN A 193 -10.98 5.90 -9.41
CA GLN A 193 -10.19 6.65 -8.46
C GLN A 193 -8.75 6.67 -8.95
N VAL A 194 -8.12 7.85 -8.93
CA VAL A 194 -6.77 8.04 -9.46
C VAL A 194 -5.84 8.56 -8.38
N TRP A 195 -4.66 7.96 -8.26
CA TRP A 195 -3.58 8.44 -7.43
C TRP A 195 -2.32 8.67 -8.26
N LEU A 196 -1.51 9.62 -7.81
CA LEU A 196 -0.22 9.93 -8.39
C LEU A 196 0.83 9.99 -7.27
N PHE A 197 2.02 9.51 -7.57
CA PHE A 197 3.22 9.84 -6.83
C PHE A 197 4.43 9.74 -7.75
N PHE A 198 5.52 10.36 -7.35
CA PHE A 198 6.79 10.37 -8.08
C PHE A 198 7.79 9.50 -7.34
N VAL A 199 8.68 8.87 -8.11
CA VAL A 199 9.80 8.11 -7.57
C VAL A 199 11.04 8.40 -8.38
N SER A 200 12.14 8.65 -7.69
CA SER A 200 13.44 8.83 -8.32
C SER A 200 13.84 7.59 -9.14
N ASP A 201 14.62 7.77 -10.21
CA ASP A 201 15.08 6.67 -11.08
C ASP A 201 15.87 5.60 -10.30
N ASP A 202 16.57 6.05 -9.24
CA ASP A 202 17.30 5.20 -8.28
C ASP A 202 16.39 4.44 -7.29
N LEU A 203 15.08 4.71 -7.28
CA LEU A 203 14.08 4.21 -6.31
C LEU A 203 14.36 4.58 -4.84
N LYS A 204 15.26 5.54 -4.60
CA LYS A 204 15.68 5.96 -3.24
C LYS A 204 14.84 7.09 -2.66
N PHE A 205 14.19 7.88 -3.50
CA PHE A 205 13.37 9.02 -3.06
C PHE A 205 11.98 8.87 -3.66
N VAL A 206 10.97 9.21 -2.87
CA VAL A 206 9.55 9.03 -3.22
C VAL A 206 8.76 10.24 -2.75
N SER A 207 7.72 10.61 -3.48
CA SER A 207 6.78 11.64 -3.04
C SER A 207 5.66 11.04 -2.20
N GLU A 208 4.95 11.89 -1.46
CA GLU A 208 3.71 11.46 -0.82
C GLU A 208 2.65 11.09 -1.87
N THR A 209 1.82 10.08 -1.58
CA THR A 209 0.65 9.82 -2.43
C THR A 209 -0.29 11.01 -2.46
N GLU A 210 -0.58 11.46 -3.67
CA GLU A 210 -1.60 12.44 -3.99
C GLU A 210 -2.83 11.74 -4.59
N HIS A 211 -4.00 12.00 -4.03
CA HIS A 211 -5.27 11.52 -4.57
C HIS A 211 -5.82 12.59 -5.51
N LEU A 212 -5.94 12.26 -6.80
CA LEU A 212 -6.37 13.22 -7.83
C LEU A 212 -7.90 13.32 -7.93
N GLY A 213 -8.63 12.42 -7.26
CA GLY A 213 -10.09 12.44 -7.21
C GLY A 213 -10.77 11.28 -7.93
N GLU A 214 -12.09 11.43 -8.07
CA GLU A 214 -12.97 10.51 -8.79
C GLU A 214 -13.20 11.03 -10.22
N PHE A 215 -13.02 10.15 -11.20
CA PHE A 215 -13.31 10.46 -12.61
C PHE A 215 -14.26 9.42 -13.19
N THR A 216 -15.08 9.83 -14.15
CA THR A 216 -16.01 8.92 -14.85
C THR A 216 -15.51 8.68 -16.27
N ILE A 217 -15.39 7.41 -16.64
CA ILE A 217 -15.04 6.98 -17.99
C ILE A 217 -16.31 6.54 -18.71
N SER A 218 -16.62 7.23 -19.80
CA SER A 218 -17.64 6.83 -20.76
C SER A 218 -17.01 6.20 -22.01
N LEU A 219 -17.73 5.27 -22.63
CA LEU A 219 -17.34 4.66 -23.90
C LEU A 219 -17.44 5.62 -25.09
#